data_AF-A0AAV8UJG4-F1
#
_entry.id   AF-A0AAV8UJG4-F1
#
_cell.length_a   1.000
_cell.length_b   1.000
_cell.length_c   1.000
_cell.angle_alpha   90.00
_cell.angle_beta   90.00
_cell.angle_gamma   90.00
#
_symmetry.space_group_name_H-M   'P 1'
#
loop_
_entity.id
_entity.type
_entity.pdbx_description
1 polymer ?
#
loop_
_entity_poly.entity_id
_entity_poly.type
_entity_poly.pdbx_seq_one_letter_code
_entity_poly.pdbx_strand_id
1 'polypeptide(L)'
;MQGAIGFVGSYGGFSAKRGEVKMSSRSRENPFMMPPPPGPGRGQPQKPPVPVPTVQYGEQQLDIFSRLAKDRILVLGRAVDDEVANALVAQMLFLSADEPEKDITLYINSPGGSVTAGMAIYDTMKYIPCDVSTVCFGTAASMGAFLLGAGTVGKRKSLPNARIMIHQPLGGAQGQAADIEIQAREILYIRGLLNTYMSEYTHQSMEKIERDTDRDFFMTPDEAKEYGIIDEVIPTKFSLAMPKRSTLL
;
A
#
# COMPACT_ATOMS: atom_id res chain seq x y z
N MET A 1 64.47 -16.92 -23.86
CA MET A 1 65.38 -15.95 -24.48
C MET A 1 64.82 -14.56 -24.27
N GLN A 2 65.58 -13.71 -23.60
CA GLN A 2 65.35 -12.28 -23.45
C GLN A 2 65.46 -11.56 -24.80
N GLY A 3 64.82 -10.40 -24.93
CA GLY A 3 64.97 -9.54 -26.09
C GLY A 3 64.41 -8.14 -25.83
N ALA A 4 65.10 -7.38 -24.97
CA ALA A 4 64.95 -5.94 -24.87
C ALA A 4 65.78 -5.26 -25.96
N ILE A 5 65.24 -4.21 -26.60
CA ILE A 5 66.02 -3.25 -27.40
C ILE A 5 65.58 -1.86 -26.97
N GLY A 6 66.48 -1.15 -26.30
CA GLY A 6 66.37 0.28 -26.02
C GLY A 6 66.98 1.10 -27.15
N PHE A 7 66.54 2.35 -27.27
CA PHE A 7 67.24 3.38 -28.02
C PHE A 7 67.59 4.55 -27.10
N VAL A 8 68.86 4.93 -27.16
CA VAL A 8 69.53 5.98 -26.40
C VAL A 8 69.52 7.26 -27.25
N GLY A 9 69.31 8.42 -26.62
CA GLY A 9 69.34 9.73 -27.27
C GLY A 9 69.72 10.84 -26.29
N SER A 10 71.02 11.17 -26.32
CA SER A 10 71.79 12.12 -25.51
C SER A 10 71.37 13.60 -25.51
N TYR A 11 71.42 14.20 -24.31
CA TYR A 11 71.82 15.55 -23.87
C TYR A 11 71.61 16.81 -24.73
N GLY A 12 70.96 17.79 -24.10
CA GLY A 12 71.14 19.22 -24.34
C GLY A 12 70.72 20.03 -23.11
N GLY A 13 71.71 20.53 -22.35
CA GLY A 13 71.48 21.38 -21.18
C GLY A 13 71.25 22.84 -21.57
N PHE A 14 70.24 23.47 -20.99
CA PHE A 14 70.12 24.93 -20.90
C PHE A 14 69.60 25.31 -19.50
N SER A 15 70.42 26.07 -18.78
CA SER A 15 70.10 26.68 -17.50
C SER A 15 69.43 28.03 -17.75
N ALA A 16 68.21 28.23 -17.26
CA ALA A 16 67.57 29.54 -17.19
C ALA A 16 66.54 29.61 -16.04
N LYS A 17 66.90 30.42 -15.04
CA LYS A 17 66.09 31.15 -14.05
C LYS A 17 64.74 30.56 -13.61
N ARG A 18 64.68 30.19 -12.32
CA ARG A 18 63.44 29.98 -11.55
C ARG A 18 62.57 31.24 -11.56
N GLY A 19 61.52 31.23 -12.39
CA GLY A 19 60.33 32.05 -12.19
C GLY A 19 59.29 31.21 -11.47
N GLU A 20 58.80 31.68 -10.32
CA GLU A 20 57.66 31.06 -9.64
C GLU A 20 56.41 31.17 -10.50
N VAL A 21 56.00 30.06 -11.10
CA VAL A 21 54.67 29.93 -11.71
C VAL A 21 53.74 29.44 -10.60
N LYS A 22 52.89 30.34 -10.08
CA LYS A 22 51.74 29.95 -9.26
C LYS A 22 50.80 29.08 -10.11
N MET A 23 50.91 27.76 -9.98
CA MET A 23 49.90 26.84 -10.47
C MET A 23 48.62 27.02 -9.65
N SER A 24 47.63 27.65 -10.26
CA SER A 24 46.23 27.55 -9.84
C SER A 24 45.84 26.07 -9.87
N SER A 25 45.57 25.49 -8.70
CA SER A 25 45.02 24.16 -8.55
C SER A 25 43.56 24.13 -9.03
N ARG A 26 43.34 24.18 -10.34
CA ARG A 26 42.07 23.71 -10.91
C ARG A 26 42.16 22.20 -10.98
N SER A 27 41.52 21.56 -10.00
CA SER A 27 41.16 20.15 -10.02
C SER A 27 40.63 19.76 -11.41
N ARG A 28 41.31 18.82 -12.06
CA ARG A 28 40.78 18.14 -13.24
C ARG A 28 39.56 17.34 -12.79
N GLU A 29 38.36 17.85 -13.05
CA GLU A 29 37.15 17.05 -12.93
C GLU A 29 37.21 15.92 -13.96
N ASN A 30 37.09 14.68 -13.47
CA ASN A 30 37.03 13.49 -14.31
C ASN A 30 35.64 13.43 -14.97
N PRO A 31 35.51 13.53 -16.30
CA PRO A 31 34.22 13.64 -16.99
C PRO A 31 33.34 12.38 -16.90
N PHE A 32 33.82 11.31 -16.25
CA PHE A 32 33.07 10.07 -16.00
C PHE A 32 32.58 9.90 -14.56
N MET A 33 32.71 10.91 -13.70
CA MET A 33 32.15 10.84 -12.35
C MET A 33 30.65 11.13 -12.40
N MET A 34 29.81 10.09 -12.29
CA MET A 34 28.38 10.29 -12.11
C MET A 34 28.13 11.10 -10.82
N PRO A 35 27.18 12.04 -10.82
CA PRO A 35 26.81 12.75 -9.61
C PRO A 35 26.38 11.73 -8.55
N PRO A 36 26.70 11.95 -7.26
CA PRO A 36 26.19 11.09 -6.21
C PRO A 36 24.66 11.03 -6.29
N PRO A 37 24.04 9.87 -6.01
CA PRO A 37 22.59 9.78 -5.98
C PRO A 37 22.04 10.86 -5.05
N PRO A 38 20.87 11.46 -5.36
CA PRO A 38 20.26 12.43 -4.48
C PRO A 38 20.13 11.78 -3.10
N GLY A 39 20.69 12.44 -2.08
CA GLY A 39 20.52 12.02 -0.69
C GLY A 39 19.03 11.92 -0.36
N PRO A 40 18.65 11.16 0.69
CA PRO A 40 17.24 11.00 1.06
C PRO A 40 16.61 12.39 1.14
N GLY A 41 15.64 12.64 0.26
CA GLY A 41 14.96 13.94 0.20
C GLY A 41 14.54 14.32 1.60
N ARG A 42 14.82 15.56 2.02
CA ARG A 42 14.37 16.09 3.31
C ARG A 42 12.89 15.70 3.44
N GLY A 43 12.60 14.79 4.37
CA GLY A 43 11.25 14.30 4.59
C GLY A 43 10.33 15.51 4.68
N GLN A 44 9.24 15.50 3.90
CA GLN A 44 8.26 16.56 3.99
C GLN A 44 7.91 16.75 5.48
N PRO A 45 7.85 17.98 6.00
CA PRO A 45 7.46 18.19 7.39
C PRO A 45 6.13 17.49 7.62
N GLN A 46 6.13 16.49 8.50
CA GLN A 46 4.91 15.76 8.84
C GLN A 46 3.92 16.78 9.36
N LYS A 47 2.78 16.92 8.67
CA LYS A 47 1.70 17.79 9.10
C LYS A 47 1.31 17.35 10.51
N PRO A 48 1.23 18.27 11.49
CA PRO A 48 0.84 17.90 12.84
C PRO A 48 -0.51 17.17 12.79
N PRO A 49 -0.69 16.12 13.61
CA PRO A 49 -1.93 15.37 13.62
C PRO A 49 -3.08 16.33 13.92
N VAL A 50 -4.14 16.24 13.11
CA VAL A 50 -5.36 17.01 13.35
C VAL A 50 -5.93 16.52 14.68
N PRO A 51 -6.28 17.41 15.64
CA PRO A 51 -6.86 17.00 16.90
C PRO A 51 -8.10 16.13 16.67
N VAL A 52 -8.15 14.96 17.32
CA VAL A 52 -9.31 14.07 17.25
C VAL A 52 -10.43 14.66 18.12
N PRO A 53 -11.65 14.83 17.59
CA PRO A 53 -12.79 15.29 18.38
C PRO A 53 -13.08 14.36 19.57
N THR A 54 -13.46 14.95 20.71
CA THR A 54 -13.86 14.21 21.91
C THR A 54 -15.36 14.35 22.18
N VAL A 55 -15.91 13.37 22.88
CA VAL A 55 -17.31 13.32 23.30
C VAL A 55 -17.42 12.97 24.78
N GLN A 56 -18.44 13.50 25.44
CA GLN A 56 -18.77 13.14 26.82
C GLN A 56 -19.53 11.81 26.82
N TYR A 57 -19.05 10.83 27.59
CA TYR A 57 -19.70 9.54 27.78
C TYR A 57 -19.80 9.24 29.28
N GLY A 58 -20.98 9.51 29.86
CA GLY A 58 -21.15 9.52 31.32
C GLY A 58 -20.25 10.57 31.95
N GLU A 59 -19.40 10.15 32.89
CA GLU A 59 -18.42 11.02 33.57
C GLU A 59 -17.06 11.10 32.84
N GLN A 60 -16.84 10.29 31.80
CA GLN A 60 -15.58 10.22 31.05
C GLN A 60 -15.63 11.07 29.77
N GLN A 61 -14.48 11.63 29.39
CA GLN A 61 -14.26 12.22 28.08
C GLN A 61 -13.44 11.25 27.22
N LEU A 62 -13.99 10.84 26.07
CA LEU A 62 -13.36 9.90 25.14
C LEU A 62 -13.16 10.57 23.79
N ASP A 63 -12.12 10.18 23.06
CA ASP A 63 -12.06 10.50 21.64
C ASP A 63 -13.14 9.73 20.85
N ILE A 64 -13.53 10.26 19.70
CA ILE A 64 -14.64 9.72 18.91
C ILE A 64 -14.39 8.26 18.46
N PHE A 65 -13.15 7.88 18.17
CA PHE A 65 -12.83 6.52 17.73
C PHE A 65 -12.92 5.53 18.89
N SER A 66 -12.41 5.90 20.07
CA SER A 66 -12.60 5.10 21.29
C SER A 66 -14.08 4.93 21.64
N ARG A 67 -14.90 5.97 21.45
CA ARG A 67 -16.35 5.86 21.65
C ARG A 67 -16.98 4.89 20.64
N LEU A 68 -16.61 4.95 19.37
CA LEU A 68 -17.09 4.01 18.33
C LEU A 68 -16.65 2.57 18.61
N ALA A 69 -15.42 2.37 19.08
CA ALA A 69 -14.91 1.04 19.42
C ALA A 69 -15.72 0.38 20.54
N LYS A 70 -16.27 1.14 21.49
CA LYS A 70 -17.23 0.60 22.49
C LYS A 70 -18.51 0.06 21.88
N ASP A 71 -18.92 0.56 20.71
CA ASP A 71 -20.04 0.02 19.92
C ASP A 71 -19.54 -1.00 18.88
N ARG A 72 -18.30 -1.48 19.00
CA ARG A 72 -17.63 -2.45 18.12
C ARG A 72 -17.47 -1.96 16.67
N ILE A 73 -17.38 -0.65 16.50
CA ILE A 73 -17.18 0.01 15.21
C ILE A 73 -15.71 0.43 15.10
N LEU A 74 -15.01 -0.15 14.13
CA LEU A 74 -13.62 0.17 13.79
C LEU A 74 -13.56 0.93 12.46
N VAL A 75 -12.53 1.76 12.26
CA VAL A 75 -12.39 2.59 11.06
C VAL A 75 -11.01 2.44 10.45
N LEU A 76 -10.95 1.90 9.24
CA LEU A 76 -9.80 1.98 8.33
C LEU A 76 -10.00 3.19 7.40
N GLY A 77 -9.61 4.37 7.87
CA GLY A 77 -9.87 5.65 7.18
C GLY A 77 -8.67 6.26 6.45
N ARG A 78 -7.62 5.48 6.19
CA ARG A 78 -6.35 5.94 5.57
C ARG A 78 -5.64 4.80 4.83
N ALA A 79 -4.47 5.10 4.27
CA ALA A 79 -3.61 4.09 3.68
C ALA A 79 -3.24 3.00 4.70
N VAL A 80 -3.09 1.77 4.22
CA VAL A 80 -2.71 0.62 5.05
C VAL A 80 -1.19 0.65 5.24
N ASP A 81 -0.76 0.77 6.49
CA ASP A 81 0.62 0.66 6.94
C ASP A 81 0.68 -0.15 8.23
N ASP A 82 1.89 -0.42 8.73
CA ASP A 82 2.10 -1.26 9.91
C ASP A 82 1.50 -0.65 11.18
N GLU A 83 1.44 0.67 11.31
CA GLU A 83 0.85 1.34 12.48
C GLU A 83 -0.67 1.13 12.50
N VAL A 84 -1.33 1.37 11.36
CA VAL A 84 -2.77 1.16 11.20
C VAL A 84 -3.14 -0.32 11.38
N ALA A 85 -2.36 -1.23 10.80
CA ALA A 85 -2.58 -2.65 10.93
C ALA A 85 -2.45 -3.10 12.39
N ASN A 86 -1.37 -2.73 13.08
CA ASN A 86 -1.18 -3.08 14.49
C ASN A 86 -2.32 -2.55 15.37
N ALA A 87 -2.77 -1.32 15.14
CA ALA A 87 -3.89 -0.74 15.88
C ALA A 87 -5.20 -1.51 15.63
N LEU A 88 -5.51 -1.87 14.38
CA LEU A 88 -6.72 -2.62 14.06
C LEU A 88 -6.68 -4.05 14.61
N VAL A 89 -5.53 -4.74 14.48
CA VAL A 89 -5.32 -6.08 15.05
C VAL A 89 -5.53 -6.05 16.56
N ALA A 90 -4.91 -5.11 17.27
CA ALA A 90 -5.08 -4.98 18.72
C ALA A 90 -6.54 -4.72 19.12
N GLN A 91 -7.24 -3.86 18.39
CA GLN A 91 -8.67 -3.57 18.64
C GLN A 91 -9.55 -4.80 18.37
N MET A 92 -9.32 -5.53 17.29
CA MET A 92 -10.07 -6.75 16.97
C MET A 92 -9.85 -7.83 18.04
N LEU A 93 -8.60 -8.06 18.45
CA LEU A 93 -8.29 -9.02 19.51
C LEU A 93 -8.96 -8.63 20.83
N PHE A 94 -8.88 -7.36 21.21
CA PHE A 94 -9.53 -6.83 22.41
C PHE A 94 -11.05 -7.03 22.38
N LEU A 95 -11.71 -6.60 21.29
CA LEU A 95 -13.16 -6.72 21.15
C LEU A 95 -13.61 -8.18 21.09
N SER A 96 -12.83 -9.07 20.46
CA SER A 96 -13.16 -10.49 20.39
C SER A 96 -13.03 -11.18 21.75
N ALA A 97 -12.10 -10.75 22.61
CA ALA A 97 -11.96 -11.27 23.96
C ALA A 97 -13.05 -10.78 24.91
N ASP A 98 -13.52 -9.53 24.72
CA ASP A 98 -14.56 -8.92 25.56
C ASP A 98 -15.94 -9.55 25.30
N GLU A 99 -16.35 -9.65 24.03
CA GLU A 99 -17.61 -10.25 23.62
C GLU A 99 -17.44 -11.08 22.33
N PRO A 100 -17.12 -12.39 22.42
CA PRO A 100 -16.74 -13.21 21.27
C PRO A 100 -17.87 -13.55 20.30
N GLU A 101 -19.13 -13.44 20.74
CA GLU A 101 -20.31 -13.74 19.91
C GLU A 101 -20.85 -12.51 19.17
N LYS A 102 -20.32 -11.31 19.47
CA LYS A 102 -20.81 -10.07 18.86
C LYS A 102 -19.94 -9.66 17.68
N ASP A 103 -20.59 -9.37 16.55
CA ASP A 103 -19.96 -8.84 15.36
C ASP A 103 -19.11 -7.60 15.64
N ILE A 104 -18.03 -7.46 14.85
CA ILE A 104 -17.28 -6.22 14.70
C ILE A 104 -17.65 -5.61 13.35
N THR A 105 -17.87 -4.29 13.30
CA THR A 105 -18.08 -3.58 12.02
C THR A 105 -16.85 -2.75 11.67
N LEU A 106 -16.19 -3.11 10.58
CA LEU A 106 -15.05 -2.39 10.01
C LEU A 106 -15.50 -1.49 8.86
N TYR A 107 -15.46 -0.18 9.09
CA TYR A 107 -15.68 0.84 8.07
C TYR A 107 -14.38 1.10 7.29
N ILE A 108 -14.44 1.03 5.96
CA ILE A 108 -13.27 1.12 5.08
C ILE A 108 -13.41 2.33 4.14
N ASN A 109 -12.45 3.25 4.27
CA ASN A 109 -12.15 4.33 3.33
C ASN A 109 -10.63 4.37 3.14
N SER A 110 -10.10 3.52 2.26
CA SER A 110 -8.67 3.33 2.08
C SER A 110 -8.29 3.21 0.60
N PRO A 111 -7.20 3.89 0.17
CA PRO A 111 -6.60 3.68 -1.14
C PRO A 111 -5.78 2.37 -1.22
N GLY A 112 -5.73 1.58 -0.16
CA GLY A 112 -4.83 0.43 -0.03
C GLY A 112 -3.51 0.83 0.63
N GLY A 113 -2.44 0.05 0.39
CA GLY A 113 -1.14 0.27 1.00
C GLY A 113 -0.32 -1.01 1.08
N SER A 114 0.41 -1.18 2.18
CA SER A 114 1.27 -2.34 2.41
C SER A 114 0.48 -3.66 2.40
N VAL A 115 0.93 -4.61 1.57
CA VAL A 115 0.31 -5.94 1.48
C VAL A 115 0.50 -6.72 2.77
N THR A 116 1.70 -6.71 3.36
CA THR A 116 1.99 -7.45 4.60
C THR A 116 1.16 -6.93 5.77
N ALA A 117 1.05 -5.60 5.91
CA ALA A 117 0.20 -4.96 6.90
C ALA A 117 -1.29 -5.33 6.69
N GLY A 118 -1.76 -5.33 5.44
CA GLY A 118 -3.11 -5.76 5.12
C GLY A 118 -3.37 -7.25 5.39
N MET A 119 -2.38 -8.12 5.15
CA MET A 119 -2.48 -9.55 5.47
C MET A 119 -2.58 -9.79 6.98
N ALA A 120 -1.89 -9.01 7.82
CA ALA A 120 -2.05 -9.11 9.28
C ALA A 120 -3.49 -8.80 9.74
N ILE A 121 -4.12 -7.80 9.13
CA ILE A 121 -5.53 -7.48 9.38
C ILE A 121 -6.42 -8.63 8.90
N TYR A 122 -6.20 -9.10 7.67
CA TYR A 122 -6.95 -10.20 7.07
C TYR A 122 -6.90 -11.47 7.94
N ASP A 123 -5.71 -11.93 8.32
CA ASP A 123 -5.54 -13.13 9.13
C ASP A 123 -6.22 -12.97 10.49
N THR A 124 -6.17 -11.78 11.08
CA THR A 124 -6.86 -11.48 12.34
C THR A 124 -8.38 -11.56 12.16
N MET A 125 -8.94 -11.01 11.08
CA MET A 125 -10.36 -11.12 10.76
C MET A 125 -10.82 -12.58 10.63
N LYS A 126 -9.95 -13.48 10.16
CA LYS A 126 -10.23 -14.93 10.04
C LYS A 126 -9.96 -15.72 11.31
N TYR A 127 -9.06 -15.21 12.16
CA TYR A 127 -8.64 -15.88 13.40
C TYR A 127 -9.63 -15.68 14.56
N ILE A 128 -10.18 -14.48 14.71
CA ILE A 128 -11.09 -14.17 15.81
C ILE A 128 -12.42 -14.93 15.68
N PRO A 129 -13.08 -15.29 16.79
CA PRO A 129 -14.31 -16.09 16.76
C PRO A 129 -15.55 -15.29 16.30
N CYS A 130 -15.52 -13.96 16.42
CA CYS A 130 -16.64 -13.11 16.02
C CYS A 130 -16.59 -12.78 14.52
N ASP A 131 -17.76 -12.57 13.93
CA ASP A 131 -17.87 -12.11 12.56
C ASP A 131 -17.34 -10.68 12.39
N VAL A 132 -16.75 -10.41 11.22
CA VAL A 132 -16.32 -9.07 10.82
C VAL A 132 -17.17 -8.60 9.64
N SER A 133 -18.12 -7.72 9.95
CA SER A 133 -18.90 -6.96 8.96
C SER A 133 -18.02 -5.86 8.36
N THR A 134 -18.03 -5.71 7.04
CA THR A 134 -17.23 -4.69 6.35
C THR A 134 -18.14 -3.71 5.63
N VAL A 135 -17.82 -2.41 5.71
CA VAL A 135 -18.62 -1.36 5.08
C VAL A 135 -17.72 -0.38 4.34
N CYS A 136 -17.84 -0.34 3.02
CA CYS A 136 -17.14 0.66 2.22
C CYS A 136 -17.89 2.00 2.25
N PHE A 137 -17.17 3.06 2.60
CA PHE A 137 -17.63 4.44 2.48
C PHE A 137 -16.51 5.28 1.85
N GLY A 138 -16.82 6.06 0.82
CA GLY A 138 -15.77 6.72 0.05
C GLY A 138 -15.08 5.75 -0.91
N THR A 139 -13.90 5.24 -0.58
CA THR A 139 -13.11 4.36 -1.48
C THR A 139 -12.59 3.11 -0.77
N ALA A 140 -12.63 1.97 -1.44
CA ALA A 140 -11.88 0.78 -1.07
C ALA A 140 -11.07 0.33 -2.29
N ALA A 141 -9.78 0.65 -2.33
CA ALA A 141 -8.90 0.33 -3.46
C ALA A 141 -7.76 -0.59 -3.01
N SER A 142 -7.28 -1.45 -3.91
CA SER A 142 -6.17 -2.38 -3.65
C SER A 142 -6.38 -3.16 -2.34
N MET A 143 -5.46 -3.08 -1.37
CA MET A 143 -5.64 -3.74 -0.06
C MET A 143 -6.91 -3.31 0.69
N GLY A 144 -7.43 -2.10 0.45
CA GLY A 144 -8.73 -1.70 0.99
C GLY A 144 -9.89 -2.49 0.38
N ALA A 145 -9.85 -2.77 -0.93
CA ALA A 145 -10.84 -3.62 -1.60
C ALA A 145 -10.71 -5.09 -1.17
N PHE A 146 -9.47 -5.56 -1.00
CA PHE A 146 -9.19 -6.90 -0.51
C PHE A 146 -9.80 -7.13 0.87
N LEU A 147 -9.54 -6.21 1.81
CA LEU A 147 -10.10 -6.28 3.17
C LEU A 147 -11.62 -6.12 3.19
N LEU A 148 -12.18 -5.30 2.30
CA LEU A 148 -13.64 -5.20 2.13
C LEU A 148 -14.25 -6.55 1.76
N GLY A 149 -13.69 -7.22 0.74
CA GLY A 149 -14.16 -8.53 0.27
C GLY A 149 -13.94 -9.67 1.27
N ALA A 150 -12.93 -9.52 2.14
CA ALA A 150 -12.59 -10.49 3.18
C ALA A 150 -13.51 -10.51 4.40
N GLY A 151 -14.46 -9.57 4.52
CA GLY A 151 -15.48 -9.61 5.57
C GLY A 151 -16.31 -10.89 5.55
N THR A 152 -17.06 -11.14 6.63
CA THR A 152 -17.95 -12.30 6.71
C THR A 152 -18.98 -12.26 5.57
N VAL A 153 -19.14 -13.37 4.84
CA VAL A 153 -20.10 -13.51 3.74
C VAL A 153 -21.52 -13.19 4.22
N GLY A 154 -22.25 -12.38 3.46
CA GLY A 154 -23.57 -11.85 3.82
C GLY A 154 -23.52 -10.59 4.69
N LYS A 155 -22.33 -10.15 5.12
CA LYS A 155 -22.11 -8.96 5.95
C LYS A 155 -21.15 -7.95 5.30
N ARG A 156 -20.87 -8.07 4.00
CA ARG A 156 -20.02 -7.13 3.24
C ARG A 156 -20.89 -6.10 2.54
N LYS A 157 -20.68 -4.82 2.83
CA LYS A 157 -21.58 -3.74 2.40
C LYS A 157 -20.84 -2.56 1.79
N SER A 158 -21.56 -1.74 1.03
CA SER A 158 -21.04 -0.50 0.49
C SER A 158 -22.10 0.60 0.41
N LEU A 159 -21.69 1.86 0.57
CA LEU A 159 -22.55 3.00 0.31
C LEU A 159 -22.69 3.25 -1.21
N PRO A 160 -23.82 3.78 -1.71
CA PRO A 160 -24.13 3.84 -3.14
C PRO A 160 -23.14 4.63 -4.01
N ASN A 161 -22.43 5.60 -3.44
CA ASN A 161 -21.46 6.43 -4.17
C ASN A 161 -20.01 5.99 -3.97
N ALA A 162 -19.78 4.90 -3.24
CA ALA A 162 -18.43 4.44 -2.98
C ALA A 162 -17.76 3.90 -4.24
N ARG A 163 -16.43 3.89 -4.26
CA ARG A 163 -15.62 3.36 -5.37
C ARG A 163 -14.78 2.20 -4.90
N ILE A 164 -14.89 1.07 -5.59
CA ILE A 164 -14.12 -0.13 -5.31
C ILE A 164 -13.13 -0.33 -6.45
N MET A 165 -11.87 -0.62 -6.16
CA MET A 165 -10.85 -0.82 -7.20
C MET A 165 -9.95 -1.99 -6.83
N ILE A 166 -9.76 -2.92 -7.77
CA ILE A 166 -8.83 -4.03 -7.65
C ILE A 166 -7.73 -3.91 -8.70
N HIS A 167 -6.52 -4.34 -8.34
CA HIS A 167 -5.36 -4.42 -9.23
C HIS A 167 -4.33 -5.40 -8.64
N GLN A 168 -3.34 -5.79 -9.42
CA GLN A 168 -2.22 -6.60 -8.97
C GLN A 168 -1.34 -5.85 -7.96
N PRO A 169 -0.59 -6.54 -7.09
CA PRO A 169 0.32 -5.89 -6.16
C PRO A 169 1.40 -5.09 -6.93
N LEU A 170 1.78 -3.94 -6.37
CA LEU A 170 2.86 -3.11 -6.87
C LEU A 170 4.09 -3.28 -5.98
N GLY A 171 5.27 -3.35 -6.59
CA GLY A 171 6.55 -3.43 -5.90
C GLY A 171 7.69 -3.08 -6.85
N GLY A 172 8.91 -3.10 -6.32
CA GLY A 172 10.12 -2.82 -7.08
C GLY A 172 11.34 -3.35 -6.36
N ALA A 173 12.39 -3.65 -7.13
CA ALA A 173 13.65 -4.14 -6.61
C ALA A 173 14.82 -3.45 -7.31
N GLN A 174 15.91 -3.25 -6.57
CA GLN A 174 17.18 -2.73 -7.06
C GLN A 174 18.30 -3.47 -6.33
N GLY A 175 19.44 -3.74 -6.98
CA GLY A 175 20.54 -4.46 -6.37
C GLY A 175 21.20 -5.43 -7.33
N GLN A 176 21.80 -6.49 -6.78
CA GLN A 176 22.42 -7.54 -7.59
C GLN A 176 21.34 -8.32 -8.36
N ALA A 177 21.73 -8.96 -9.46
CA ALA A 177 20.80 -9.75 -10.27
C ALA A 177 20.05 -10.81 -9.44
N ALA A 178 20.75 -11.46 -8.49
CA ALA A 178 20.15 -12.43 -7.56
C ALA A 178 19.10 -11.80 -6.64
N ASP A 179 19.36 -10.60 -6.10
CA ASP A 179 18.41 -9.89 -5.23
C ASP A 179 17.14 -9.50 -6.00
N ILE A 180 17.30 -9.01 -7.24
CA ILE A 180 16.18 -8.67 -8.13
C ILE A 180 15.34 -9.92 -8.42
N GLU A 181 15.97 -11.05 -8.72
CA GLU A 181 15.28 -12.31 -8.97
C GLU A 181 14.47 -12.79 -7.75
N ILE A 182 15.06 -12.71 -6.55
CA ILE A 182 14.38 -13.10 -5.30
C ILE A 182 13.12 -12.25 -5.10
N GLN A 183 13.24 -10.92 -5.22
CA GLN A 183 12.10 -10.02 -5.04
C GLN A 183 11.03 -10.20 -6.13
N ALA A 184 11.44 -10.47 -7.37
CA ALA A 184 10.51 -10.77 -8.46
C ALA A 184 9.71 -12.06 -8.21
N ARG A 185 10.35 -13.11 -7.67
CA ARG A 185 9.66 -14.34 -7.29
C ARG A 185 8.66 -14.11 -6.15
N GLU A 186 9.03 -13.30 -5.17
CA GLU A 186 8.17 -12.99 -4.02
C GLU A 186 6.91 -12.21 -4.44
N ILE A 187 7.04 -11.17 -5.27
CA ILE A 187 5.85 -10.42 -5.71
C ILE A 187 4.91 -11.27 -6.58
N LEU A 188 5.45 -12.21 -7.36
CA LEU A 188 4.63 -13.17 -8.13
C LEU A 188 3.90 -14.13 -7.20
N TYR A 189 4.55 -14.60 -6.12
CA TYR A 189 3.91 -15.41 -5.10
C TYR A 189 2.77 -14.64 -4.41
N ILE A 190 3.03 -13.42 -3.97
CA ILE A 190 2.02 -12.54 -3.35
C ILE A 190 0.84 -12.30 -4.28
N ARG A 191 1.08 -12.05 -5.58
CA ARG A 191 0.03 -11.92 -6.59
C ARG A 191 -0.84 -13.18 -6.64
N GLY A 192 -0.23 -14.35 -6.71
CA GLY A 192 -0.95 -15.63 -6.73
C GLY A 192 -1.78 -15.87 -5.46
N LEU A 193 -1.21 -15.54 -4.29
CA LEU A 193 -1.88 -15.64 -3.00
C LEU A 193 -3.12 -14.75 -2.92
N LEU A 194 -2.98 -13.46 -3.23
CA LEU A 194 -4.09 -12.50 -3.20
C LEU A 194 -5.19 -12.91 -4.20
N ASN A 195 -4.82 -13.30 -5.41
CA ASN A 195 -5.78 -13.73 -6.42
C ASN A 195 -6.54 -14.99 -5.99
N THR A 196 -5.89 -15.91 -5.28
CA THR A 196 -6.52 -17.12 -4.74
C THR A 196 -7.62 -16.77 -3.73
N TYR A 197 -7.30 -15.92 -2.75
CA TYR A 197 -8.31 -15.47 -1.78
C TYR A 197 -9.44 -14.68 -2.44
N MET A 198 -9.11 -13.81 -3.40
CA MET A 198 -10.12 -13.07 -4.17
C MET A 198 -11.06 -14.02 -4.91
N SER A 199 -10.53 -15.03 -5.59
CA SER A 199 -11.33 -16.06 -6.27
C SER A 199 -12.25 -16.79 -5.30
N GLU A 200 -11.75 -17.14 -4.12
CA GLU A 200 -12.51 -17.84 -3.08
C GLU A 200 -13.74 -17.03 -2.62
N TYR A 201 -13.56 -15.79 -2.16
CA TYR A 201 -14.66 -15.01 -1.56
C TYR A 201 -15.57 -14.32 -2.59
N THR A 202 -15.12 -14.17 -3.84
CA THR A 202 -15.97 -13.62 -4.93
C THR A 202 -16.67 -14.70 -5.73
N HIS A 203 -16.22 -15.95 -5.61
CA HIS A 203 -16.64 -17.07 -6.47
C HIS A 203 -16.36 -16.87 -7.97
N GLN A 204 -15.47 -15.93 -8.33
CA GLN A 204 -14.99 -15.79 -9.70
C GLN A 204 -13.88 -16.81 -9.98
N SER A 205 -13.78 -17.28 -11.22
CA SER A 205 -12.65 -18.12 -11.64
C SER A 205 -11.31 -17.40 -11.49
N MET A 206 -10.24 -18.12 -11.17
CA MET A 206 -8.87 -17.58 -11.12
C MET A 206 -8.48 -16.81 -12.38
N GLU A 207 -8.79 -17.33 -13.58
CA GLU A 207 -8.50 -16.66 -14.86
C GLU A 207 -9.16 -15.27 -14.95
N LYS A 208 -10.40 -15.17 -14.48
CA LYS A 208 -11.13 -13.90 -14.45
C LYS A 208 -10.51 -12.91 -13.46
N ILE A 209 -10.15 -13.36 -12.25
CA ILE A 209 -9.46 -12.52 -11.26
C ILE A 209 -8.12 -12.03 -11.81
N GLU A 210 -7.32 -12.91 -12.41
CA GLU A 210 -6.01 -12.54 -12.99
C GLU A 210 -6.14 -11.52 -14.11
N ARG A 211 -7.14 -11.66 -14.98
CA ARG A 211 -7.42 -10.72 -16.07
C ARG A 211 -7.93 -9.38 -15.54
N ASP A 212 -8.89 -9.40 -14.63
CA ASP A 212 -9.53 -8.19 -14.10
C ASP A 212 -8.63 -7.45 -13.08
N THR A 213 -7.59 -8.09 -12.54
CA THR A 213 -6.59 -7.43 -11.68
C THR A 213 -5.31 -7.00 -12.43
N ASP A 214 -5.16 -7.33 -13.72
CA ASP A 214 -3.94 -6.98 -14.47
C ASP A 214 -3.71 -5.46 -14.55
N ARG A 215 -4.78 -4.68 -14.55
CA ARG A 215 -4.76 -3.20 -14.48
C ARG A 215 -5.80 -2.74 -13.47
N ASP A 216 -5.79 -1.43 -13.16
CA ASP A 216 -6.81 -0.80 -12.32
C ASP A 216 -8.21 -1.10 -12.84
N PHE A 217 -8.96 -1.91 -12.10
CA PHE A 217 -10.33 -2.25 -12.41
C PHE A 217 -11.26 -1.65 -11.36
N PHE A 218 -11.83 -0.51 -11.73
CA PHE A 218 -12.79 0.18 -10.89
C PHE A 218 -14.17 -0.42 -11.00
N MET A 219 -14.94 -0.37 -9.92
CA MET A 219 -16.32 -0.82 -9.77
C MET A 219 -17.15 0.22 -9.02
N THR A 220 -18.40 0.39 -9.45
CA THR A 220 -19.50 0.92 -8.64
C THR A 220 -19.87 -0.11 -7.56
N PRO A 221 -20.63 0.26 -6.53
CA PRO A 221 -21.11 -0.70 -5.54
C PRO A 221 -21.97 -1.81 -6.15
N ASP A 222 -22.82 -1.50 -7.12
CA ASP A 222 -23.63 -2.51 -7.82
C ASP A 222 -22.76 -3.47 -8.63
N GLU A 223 -21.79 -2.97 -9.41
CA GLU A 223 -20.82 -3.80 -10.12
C GLU A 223 -20.01 -4.67 -9.16
N ALA A 224 -19.59 -4.14 -8.00
CA ALA A 224 -18.83 -4.89 -7.00
C ALA A 224 -19.67 -5.97 -6.30
N LYS A 225 -20.97 -5.73 -6.15
CA LYS A 225 -21.93 -6.72 -5.66
C LYS A 225 -22.10 -7.85 -6.67
N GLU A 226 -22.32 -7.51 -7.94
CA GLU A 226 -22.38 -8.50 -9.04
C GLU A 226 -21.07 -9.28 -9.18
N TYR A 227 -19.93 -8.62 -8.94
CA TYR A 227 -18.61 -9.26 -8.94
C TYR A 227 -18.40 -10.20 -7.75
N GLY A 228 -19.15 -10.05 -6.66
CA GLY A 228 -19.03 -10.85 -5.45
C GLY A 228 -18.06 -10.30 -4.39
N ILE A 229 -17.60 -9.05 -4.51
CA ILE A 229 -16.76 -8.39 -3.50
C ILE A 229 -17.61 -7.97 -2.29
N ILE A 230 -18.84 -7.54 -2.53
CA ILE A 230 -19.79 -7.17 -1.48
C ILE A 230 -21.11 -7.92 -1.65
N ASP A 231 -21.93 -7.95 -0.60
CA ASP A 231 -23.24 -8.59 -0.57
C ASP A 231 -24.38 -7.58 -0.73
N GLU A 232 -24.22 -6.37 -0.21
CA GLU A 232 -25.28 -5.37 -0.13
C GLU A 232 -24.81 -3.94 -0.44
N VAL A 233 -25.61 -3.21 -1.23
CA VAL A 233 -25.51 -1.76 -1.36
C VAL A 233 -26.53 -1.14 -0.42
N ILE A 234 -26.06 -0.36 0.56
CA ILE A 234 -26.91 0.19 1.63
C ILE A 234 -27.82 1.28 1.05
N PRO A 235 -29.15 1.23 1.24
CA PRO A 235 -30.05 2.27 0.76
C PRO A 235 -29.82 3.58 1.51
N THR A 236 -29.78 4.69 0.78
CA THR A 236 -29.69 6.05 1.33
C THR A 236 -31.04 6.76 1.31
N LYS A 237 -31.17 7.84 2.09
CA LYS A 237 -32.40 8.67 2.14
C LYS A 237 -32.89 9.15 0.77
N PHE A 238 -31.98 9.26 -0.18
CA PHE A 238 -32.24 9.62 -1.57
C PHE A 238 -31.61 8.59 -2.48
N SER A 239 -32.27 8.27 -3.58
CA SER A 239 -31.71 7.51 -4.70
C SER A 239 -31.51 8.46 -5.87
N LEU A 240 -30.30 8.51 -6.40
CA LEU A 240 -29.98 9.24 -7.62
C LEU A 240 -29.63 8.23 -8.71
N ALA A 241 -30.12 8.44 -9.93
CA ALA A 241 -29.72 7.63 -11.06
C ALA A 241 -28.21 7.81 -11.31
N MET A 242 -27.44 6.74 -11.21
CA MET A 242 -26.01 6.78 -11.47
C MET A 242 -25.74 6.99 -12.97
N PRO A 243 -24.72 7.80 -13.31
CA PRO A 243 -24.32 7.92 -14.71
C PRO A 243 -23.85 6.55 -15.21
N LYS A 244 -24.34 6.15 -16.40
CA LYS A 244 -23.80 4.97 -17.07
C LYS A 244 -22.33 5.22 -17.36
N ARG A 245 -21.46 4.23 -17.12
CA ARG A 245 -20.07 4.31 -17.58
C ARG A 245 -20.07 4.54 -19.09
N SER A 246 -19.30 5.54 -19.49
CA SER A 246 -18.95 5.70 -20.90
C SER A 246 -18.28 4.42 -21.39
N THR A 247 -18.77 3.87 -22.50
CA THR A 247 -18.12 2.77 -23.22
C THR A 247 -16.84 3.20 -23.95
N LEU A 248 -16.35 4.42 -23.69
CA LEU A 248 -15.11 4.93 -24.28
C LEU A 248 -13.90 4.46 -23.47
N LEU A 249 -13.47 3.23 -23.72
CA LEU A 249 -12.08 2.78 -23.67
C LEU A 249 -11.84 1.86 -24.87
#